data_AF-V4PG93-F1
#
_entry.id   AF-V4PG93-F1
#
_cell.length_a   1.000
_cell.length_b   1.000
_cell.length_c   1.000
_cell.angle_alpha   90.00
_cell.angle_beta   90.00
_cell.angle_gamma   90.00
#
_symmetry.space_group_name_H-M   'P 1'
#
loop_
_entity.id
_entity.type
_entity.pdbx_description
1 polymer ?
#
loop_
_entity_poly.entity_id
_entity_poly.type
_entity_poly.pdbx_seq_one_letter_code
_entity_poly.pdbx_strand_id
1 'polypeptide(L)'
;MSAISSDILAFSFDGLSSPAIDLKFRKASVKGEHTLGWGLTWYPGDSKAAVVAKDPSARDTKSLHGAMGDWDTFRSTVFMCKVRGAASGYTHLETQPFSRSFAGHDWVFMHNGDLDKTAMQRLHFNKSIFLEPLGRTDSELAFCFLLGKVQDYGARTLADVDNQVLLSWFLQLDDMGSADMIISDGTTVAAFYGSQSETRMYYSRLKPPHGEAGYHSAPASFALNNPRDTFRTALVFCSAPFKEGDWKPMQKGQLVIARRGALVWSNKRDDKRPPAQQPMHEQDGHLQGMVVPPGSGRAAPGGAFADQQAQAQQLSILQSLQQMKSVQHNILNVRSLTHTPDGSPLTYRLYDVVHSTEYAYENEVEHSTHSFRLMPMEDSTQEVLNSTLSISAEGEDMRFEDVFGNQTIHYSINKPYKRLTVSCRSLVKIYGRAPDDMAPDKRQHFIPLALMPWQQVMMEPYLRSPELPETQIQELLVYAMSFAERNGRHLMDTLNDINQTIYRDFRYVPGSTSLKTTPFNVYASREGVCQDFSNLFICLARLLGVPARYRVGYVFTGANYENKMQSDASHAWVEIYIPYLGWRGFDPTNGILVTQDHVRVACGRNYLDATPTSGTIYRGGGKETLRVQVTMNEVFN
;
A
#
# COMPACT_ATOMS: atom_id res chain seq x y z
N MET A 1 -19.48 -32.66 21.61
CA MET A 1 -18.84 -31.79 20.61
C MET A 1 -19.53 -30.44 20.70
N SER A 2 -18.88 -29.42 21.25
CA SER A 2 -19.50 -28.09 21.39
C SER A 2 -19.61 -27.44 20.02
N ALA A 3 -20.85 -27.22 19.55
CA ALA A 3 -21.13 -26.49 18.32
C ALA A 3 -20.55 -25.08 18.41
N ILE A 4 -19.40 -24.85 17.79
CA ILE A 4 -18.84 -23.51 17.62
C ILE A 4 -19.71 -22.83 16.56
N SER A 5 -20.71 -22.06 16.99
CA SER A 5 -21.55 -21.29 16.06
C SER A 5 -20.76 -20.07 15.58
N SER A 6 -20.15 -20.13 14.41
CA SER A 6 -19.57 -18.99 13.71
C SER A 6 -20.61 -18.31 12.83
N ASP A 7 -20.56 -16.98 12.73
CA ASP A 7 -21.52 -16.19 11.97
C ASP A 7 -20.82 -15.45 10.83
N ILE A 8 -21.45 -15.43 9.65
CA ILE A 8 -20.98 -14.75 8.45
C ILE A 8 -21.95 -13.63 8.10
N LEU A 9 -21.41 -12.49 7.68
CA LEU A 9 -22.14 -11.34 7.17
C LEU A 9 -21.38 -10.76 5.96
N ALA A 10 -22.03 -10.57 4.82
CA ALA A 10 -21.42 -9.96 3.64
C ALA A 10 -22.37 -8.99 2.94
N PHE A 11 -21.82 -7.95 2.34
CA PHE A 11 -22.54 -6.88 1.66
C PHE A 11 -21.99 -6.71 0.25
N SER A 12 -22.90 -6.47 -0.71
CA SER A 12 -22.60 -5.89 -2.01
C SER A 12 -23.48 -4.65 -2.18
N PHE A 13 -22.89 -3.47 -2.29
CA PHE A 13 -23.57 -2.19 -2.49
C PHE A 13 -23.52 -1.76 -3.96
N ASP A 14 -24.53 -1.01 -4.40
CA ASP A 14 -24.58 -0.41 -5.75
C ASP A 14 -23.58 0.73 -5.95
N GLY A 15 -23.08 1.31 -4.87
CA GLY A 15 -22.02 2.32 -4.87
C GLY A 15 -21.21 2.30 -3.57
N LEU A 16 -20.27 3.23 -3.44
CA LEU A 16 -19.46 3.37 -2.23
C LEU A 16 -20.35 3.68 -1.02
N SER A 17 -20.28 2.81 -0.02
CA SER A 17 -21.05 2.93 1.22
C SER A 17 -20.23 2.62 2.45
N SER A 18 -20.69 3.10 3.60
CA SER A 18 -20.11 2.84 4.90
C SER A 18 -21.19 2.40 5.89
N PRO A 19 -21.53 1.10 5.93
CA PRO A 19 -22.43 0.57 6.92
C PRO A 19 -21.79 0.66 8.30
N ALA A 20 -22.48 1.24 9.27
CA ALA A 20 -22.06 1.18 10.67
C ALA A 20 -22.33 -0.24 11.19
N ILE A 21 -21.29 -1.08 11.31
CA ILE A 21 -21.42 -2.49 11.72
C ILE A 21 -20.98 -2.66 13.17
N ASP A 22 -21.85 -3.25 13.99
CA ASP A 22 -21.59 -3.62 15.39
C ASP A 22 -21.69 -5.15 15.56
N LEU A 23 -20.61 -5.81 15.96
CA LEU A 23 -20.58 -7.26 16.19
C LEU A 23 -20.83 -7.57 17.68
N LYS A 24 -21.68 -8.55 17.95
CA LYS A 24 -22.13 -8.90 19.30
C LYS A 24 -21.58 -10.25 19.74
N PHE A 25 -20.77 -10.23 20.79
CA PHE A 25 -20.29 -11.43 21.49
C PHE A 25 -21.37 -11.96 22.44
N ARG A 26 -21.52 -13.30 22.52
CA ARG A 26 -22.35 -13.92 23.54
C ARG A 26 -21.66 -13.77 24.90
N LYS A 27 -22.42 -13.47 25.96
CA LYS A 27 -21.91 -13.62 27.34
C LYS A 27 -21.58 -15.09 27.55
N ALA A 28 -20.34 -15.40 27.93
CA ALA A 28 -19.94 -16.77 28.25
C ALA A 28 -20.87 -17.33 29.34
N SER A 29 -21.60 -18.38 29.01
CA SER A 29 -22.55 -19.03 29.94
C SER A 29 -21.82 -19.83 31.02
N VAL A 30 -20.58 -20.24 30.75
CA VAL A 30 -19.77 -21.10 31.63
C VAL A 30 -18.32 -20.63 31.70
N LYS A 31 -17.72 -20.70 32.88
CA LYS A 31 -16.29 -20.44 33.13
C LYS A 31 -15.45 -21.43 32.30
N GLY A 32 -14.90 -20.99 31.16
CA GLY A 32 -14.12 -21.84 30.24
C GLY A 32 -14.60 -21.79 28.77
N GLU A 33 -15.77 -21.23 28.47
CA GLU A 33 -16.16 -20.91 27.09
C GLU A 33 -15.46 -19.62 26.64
N HIS A 34 -14.29 -19.74 26.03
CA HIS A 34 -13.57 -18.59 25.47
C HIS A 34 -14.32 -18.03 24.26
N THR A 35 -14.63 -16.73 24.28
CA THR A 35 -15.21 -16.02 23.13
C THR A 35 -14.21 -15.94 21.99
N LEU A 36 -14.69 -16.36 20.82
CA LEU A 36 -13.93 -16.73 19.63
C LEU A 36 -13.77 -15.49 18.72
N GLY A 37 -12.57 -15.27 18.17
CA GLY A 37 -12.17 -14.06 17.45
C GLY A 37 -13.07 -13.58 16.30
N TRP A 38 -12.82 -12.37 15.81
CA TRP A 38 -13.56 -11.74 14.70
C TRP A 38 -12.63 -11.33 13.57
N GLY A 39 -13.19 -11.14 12.38
CA GLY A 39 -12.50 -10.53 11.26
C GLY A 39 -13.47 -9.75 10.36
N LEU A 40 -13.00 -8.63 9.84
CA LEU A 40 -13.70 -7.72 8.96
C LEU A 40 -12.80 -7.38 7.77
N THR A 41 -13.39 -7.28 6.60
CA THR A 41 -12.69 -6.81 5.41
C THR A 41 -13.58 -6.00 4.49
N TRP A 42 -12.94 -5.07 3.79
CA TRP A 42 -13.55 -4.19 2.81
C TRP A 42 -12.50 -3.79 1.76
N TYR A 43 -12.98 -3.21 0.66
CA TYR A 43 -12.15 -2.73 -0.45
C TYR A 43 -12.22 -1.20 -0.49
N PRO A 44 -11.26 -0.48 0.11
CA PRO A 44 -11.33 0.98 0.25
C PRO A 44 -11.47 1.64 -1.12
N GLY A 45 -12.46 2.52 -1.26
CA GLY A 45 -12.69 3.26 -2.49
C GLY A 45 -12.96 2.37 -3.70
N ASP A 46 -13.46 1.14 -3.50
CA ASP A 46 -13.69 0.15 -4.56
C ASP A 46 -12.39 -0.23 -5.30
N SER A 47 -11.26 -0.14 -4.59
CA SER A 47 -9.96 -0.57 -5.09
C SER A 47 -9.89 -2.09 -5.22
N LYS A 48 -8.87 -2.58 -5.93
CA LYS A 48 -8.60 -4.01 -6.08
C LYS A 48 -7.90 -4.62 -4.86
N ALA A 49 -7.50 -3.79 -3.90
CA ALA A 49 -6.81 -4.21 -2.69
C ALA A 49 -7.80 -4.30 -1.52
N ALA A 50 -7.76 -5.39 -0.79
CA ALA A 50 -8.62 -5.63 0.36
C ALA A 50 -7.87 -5.23 1.64
N VAL A 51 -8.54 -4.50 2.53
CA VAL A 51 -8.07 -4.35 3.91
C VAL A 51 -8.74 -5.44 4.73
N VAL A 52 -7.95 -6.22 5.47
CA VAL A 52 -8.44 -7.27 6.39
C VAL A 52 -7.99 -6.93 7.80
N ALA A 53 -8.94 -6.63 8.67
CA ALA A 53 -8.73 -6.44 10.10
C ALA A 53 -9.27 -7.66 10.85
N LYS A 54 -8.48 -8.27 11.72
CA LYS A 54 -8.93 -9.43 12.51
C LYS A 54 -8.22 -9.52 13.85
N ASP A 55 -8.93 -10.04 14.84
CA ASP A 55 -8.39 -10.31 16.17
C ASP A 55 -8.77 -11.73 16.58
N PRO A 56 -7.81 -12.67 16.65
CA PRO A 56 -8.05 -14.06 17.05
C PRO A 56 -8.46 -14.20 18.53
N SER A 57 -8.14 -13.20 19.36
CA SER A 57 -8.19 -13.26 20.83
C SER A 57 -9.17 -12.27 21.46
N ALA A 58 -9.88 -11.49 20.64
CA ALA A 58 -10.79 -10.45 21.07
C ALA A 58 -11.81 -10.95 22.10
N ARG A 59 -11.92 -10.22 23.20
CA ARG A 59 -12.93 -10.43 24.24
C ARG A 59 -14.11 -9.46 24.12
N ASP A 60 -13.96 -8.41 23.31
CA ASP A 60 -15.00 -7.43 22.97
C ASP A 60 -14.75 -6.81 21.58
N THR A 61 -15.68 -5.96 21.14
CA THR A 61 -15.62 -5.20 19.88
C THR A 61 -15.25 -3.74 20.12
N LYS A 62 -14.91 -3.33 21.36
CA LYS A 62 -14.65 -1.92 21.68
C LYS A 62 -13.40 -1.41 21.00
N SER A 63 -12.37 -2.24 20.86
CA SER A 63 -11.17 -1.94 20.08
C SER A 63 -11.49 -1.70 18.60
N LEU A 64 -12.37 -2.53 18.02
CA LEU A 64 -12.86 -2.38 16.64
C LEU A 64 -13.69 -1.09 16.49
N HIS A 65 -14.64 -0.86 17.38
CA HIS A 65 -15.47 0.36 17.37
C HIS A 65 -14.66 1.64 17.55
N GLY A 66 -13.65 1.63 18.42
CA GLY A 66 -12.75 2.76 18.60
C GLY A 66 -11.87 3.04 17.38
N ALA A 67 -11.38 1.99 16.71
CA ALA A 67 -10.58 2.11 15.49
C ALA A 67 -11.42 2.47 14.24
N MET A 68 -12.71 2.16 14.25
CA MET A 68 -13.65 2.39 13.14
C MET A 68 -14.64 3.53 13.39
N GLY A 69 -14.42 4.34 14.43
CA GLY A 69 -15.36 5.40 14.85
C GLY A 69 -15.67 6.44 13.77
N ASP A 70 -14.76 6.67 12.83
CA ASP A 70 -14.94 7.51 11.64
C ASP A 70 -15.34 6.68 10.41
N TRP A 71 -16.54 6.09 10.46
CA TRP A 71 -17.11 5.29 9.36
C TRP A 71 -17.06 6.04 8.00
N ASP A 72 -17.06 7.37 7.96
CA ASP A 72 -16.94 8.15 6.73
C ASP A 72 -15.67 7.86 5.89
N THR A 73 -14.62 7.32 6.50
CA THR A 73 -13.37 6.93 5.84
C THR A 73 -13.38 5.48 5.31
N PHE A 74 -14.30 4.63 5.80
CA PHE A 74 -14.41 3.20 5.46
C PHE A 74 -15.43 2.97 4.34
N ARG A 75 -15.23 3.58 3.17
CA ARG A 75 -16.18 3.45 2.05
C ARG A 75 -15.79 2.31 1.13
N SER A 76 -16.69 1.36 0.93
CA SER A 76 -16.52 0.25 0.00
C SER A 76 -17.85 -0.16 -0.65
N THR A 77 -17.75 -0.88 -1.75
CA THR A 77 -18.89 -1.58 -2.38
C THR A 77 -19.07 -2.97 -1.79
N VAL A 78 -18.03 -3.55 -1.19
CA VAL A 78 -18.06 -4.90 -0.62
C VAL A 78 -17.52 -4.88 0.81
N PHE A 79 -18.30 -5.45 1.72
CA PHE A 79 -17.89 -5.70 3.10
C PHE A 79 -18.13 -7.16 3.42
N MET A 80 -17.20 -7.78 4.14
CA MET A 80 -17.29 -9.16 4.57
C MET A 80 -16.83 -9.25 6.02
N CYS A 81 -17.64 -9.87 6.87
CA CYS A 81 -17.42 -9.95 8.29
C CYS A 81 -17.69 -11.37 8.79
N LYS A 82 -16.79 -11.85 9.64
CA LYS A 82 -16.88 -13.12 10.33
C LYS A 82 -16.82 -12.88 11.83
N VAL A 83 -17.85 -13.34 12.53
CA VAL A 83 -17.93 -13.31 13.99
C VAL A 83 -17.75 -14.72 14.52
N ARG A 84 -16.94 -14.90 15.56
CA ARG A 84 -16.67 -16.20 16.19
C ARG A 84 -15.92 -17.17 15.28
N GLY A 85 -14.91 -16.66 14.56
CA GLY A 85 -14.15 -17.40 13.56
C GLY A 85 -12.98 -18.22 14.11
N ALA A 86 -12.68 -18.15 15.41
CA ALA A 86 -11.47 -18.78 15.96
C ALA A 86 -11.74 -19.72 17.15
N ALA A 87 -11.68 -21.05 16.96
CA ALA A 87 -11.52 -22.02 18.05
C ALA A 87 -10.30 -21.70 18.93
N SER A 88 -10.30 -22.14 20.20
CA SER A 88 -9.17 -21.88 21.11
C SER A 88 -7.86 -22.39 20.52
N GLY A 89 -6.86 -21.52 20.38
CA GLY A 89 -5.54 -21.90 19.86
C GLY A 89 -5.29 -21.52 18.39
N TYR A 90 -6.25 -20.90 17.71
CA TYR A 90 -5.98 -20.33 16.38
C TYR A 90 -5.21 -19.02 16.45
N THR A 91 -4.26 -18.90 15.52
CA THR A 91 -3.42 -17.72 15.32
C THR A 91 -4.08 -16.70 14.40
N HIS A 92 -3.50 -15.50 14.28
CA HIS A 92 -3.94 -14.52 13.28
C HIS A 92 -4.01 -15.12 11.85
N LEU A 93 -3.10 -16.04 11.51
CA LEU A 93 -3.09 -16.71 10.21
C LEU A 93 -4.33 -17.59 9.99
N GLU A 94 -4.86 -18.20 11.04
CA GLU A 94 -5.98 -19.15 10.98
C GLU A 94 -7.35 -18.46 11.16
N THR A 95 -7.37 -17.18 11.55
CA THR A 95 -8.60 -16.38 11.68
C THR A 95 -9.06 -15.83 10.34
N GLN A 96 -10.34 -16.06 10.04
CA GLN A 96 -11.04 -15.57 8.85
C GLN A 96 -11.50 -14.11 9.02
N PRO A 97 -11.66 -13.33 7.93
CA PRO A 97 -11.51 -13.71 6.52
C PRO A 97 -10.06 -14.00 6.09
N PHE A 98 -9.89 -14.93 5.14
CA PHE A 98 -8.61 -15.14 4.47
C PHE A 98 -8.50 -14.19 3.27
N SER A 99 -7.29 -13.69 3.00
CA SER A 99 -6.99 -12.93 1.80
C SER A 99 -5.75 -13.43 1.07
N ARG A 100 -5.77 -13.31 -0.26
CA ARG A 100 -4.66 -13.60 -1.16
C ARG A 100 -4.71 -12.72 -2.40
N SER A 101 -3.58 -12.15 -2.78
CA SER A 101 -3.44 -11.41 -4.04
C SER A 101 -3.28 -12.40 -5.20
N PHE A 102 -4.20 -12.38 -6.15
CA PHE A 102 -4.16 -13.21 -7.35
C PHE A 102 -4.77 -12.47 -8.55
N ALA A 103 -4.14 -12.61 -9.72
CA ALA A 103 -4.56 -11.96 -10.98
C ALA A 103 -4.77 -10.43 -10.90
N GLY A 104 -4.09 -9.74 -9.97
CA GLY A 104 -4.17 -8.30 -9.77
C GLY A 104 -5.37 -7.84 -8.91
N HIS A 105 -5.98 -8.75 -8.16
CA HIS A 105 -7.00 -8.46 -7.16
C HIS A 105 -6.63 -9.16 -5.84
N ASP A 106 -6.98 -8.55 -4.72
CA ASP A 106 -7.04 -9.27 -3.47
C ASP A 106 -8.36 -10.04 -3.43
N TRP A 107 -8.25 -11.35 -3.32
CA TRP A 107 -9.38 -12.24 -3.13
C TRP A 107 -9.60 -12.43 -1.65
N VAL A 108 -10.86 -12.45 -1.24
CA VAL A 108 -11.26 -12.63 0.15
C VAL A 108 -12.20 -13.82 0.25
N PHE A 109 -12.01 -14.64 1.28
CA PHE A 109 -12.80 -15.85 1.51
C PHE A 109 -13.21 -16.02 2.97
N MET A 110 -14.45 -16.47 3.18
CA MET A 110 -15.00 -16.91 4.46
C MET A 110 -15.71 -18.24 4.27
N HIS A 111 -15.59 -19.13 5.26
CA HIS A 111 -16.20 -20.45 5.28
C HIS A 111 -16.69 -20.82 6.67
N ASN A 112 -17.97 -21.14 6.79
CA ASN A 112 -18.61 -21.74 7.95
C ASN A 112 -18.86 -23.23 7.68
N GLY A 113 -18.22 -24.08 8.45
CA GLY A 113 -18.36 -25.52 8.30
C GLY A 113 -17.11 -26.27 8.74
N ASP A 114 -17.11 -27.55 8.46
CA ASP A 114 -16.03 -28.51 8.74
C ASP A 114 -15.93 -29.43 7.53
N LEU A 115 -14.82 -29.32 6.79
CA LEU A 115 -14.51 -30.12 5.62
C LEU A 115 -13.48 -31.20 5.98
N ASP A 116 -13.56 -32.37 5.33
CA ASP A 116 -12.54 -33.41 5.48
C ASP A 116 -11.17 -32.90 5.01
N LYS A 117 -10.33 -32.54 5.99
CA LYS A 117 -8.99 -32.00 5.78
C LYS A 117 -8.07 -32.96 5.01
N THR A 118 -8.23 -34.27 5.19
CA THR A 118 -7.41 -35.26 4.47
C THR A 118 -7.80 -35.31 3.00
N ALA A 119 -9.11 -35.26 2.71
CA ALA A 119 -9.61 -35.14 1.35
C ALA A 119 -9.15 -33.82 0.71
N MET A 120 -9.26 -32.70 1.44
CA MET A 120 -8.82 -31.38 0.99
C MET A 120 -7.33 -31.33 0.65
N GLN A 121 -6.47 -31.92 1.47
CA GLN A 121 -5.03 -32.01 1.19
C GLN A 121 -4.73 -32.84 -0.07
N ARG A 122 -5.51 -33.90 -0.34
CA ARG A 122 -5.38 -34.69 -1.58
C ARG A 122 -5.90 -33.97 -2.81
N LEU A 123 -6.84 -33.03 -2.67
CA LEU A 123 -7.31 -32.20 -3.79
C LEU A 123 -6.39 -31.01 -4.05
N HIS A 124 -5.67 -30.57 -3.03
CA HIS A 124 -4.70 -29.50 -3.10
C HIS A 124 -3.36 -29.93 -3.76
N PHE A 125 -3.42 -30.66 -4.88
CA PHE A 125 -2.29 -30.81 -5.80
C PHE A 125 -2.31 -29.64 -6.79
N ASN A 126 -2.13 -28.41 -6.29
CA ASN A 126 -1.96 -27.26 -7.17
C ASN A 126 -0.51 -27.25 -7.70
N LYS A 127 -0.34 -27.02 -9.01
CA LYS A 127 1.00 -26.85 -9.62
C LYS A 127 1.61 -25.49 -9.29
N SER A 128 0.82 -24.56 -8.76
CA SER A 128 1.20 -23.18 -8.47
C SER A 128 1.80 -23.04 -7.08
N ILE A 129 3.11 -22.75 -7.03
CA ILE A 129 3.85 -22.42 -5.78
C ILE A 129 3.38 -21.13 -5.10
N PHE A 130 2.46 -20.38 -5.71
CA PHE A 130 1.99 -19.07 -5.21
C PHE A 130 0.67 -19.15 -4.44
N LEU A 131 -0.04 -20.28 -4.49
CA LEU A 131 -1.37 -20.46 -3.89
C LEU A 131 -1.35 -21.56 -2.81
N GLU A 132 -0.39 -21.46 -1.89
CA GLU A 132 -0.26 -22.37 -0.76
C GLU A 132 -0.97 -21.81 0.51
N PRO A 133 -1.56 -22.69 1.34
CA PRO A 133 -2.11 -22.30 2.62
C PRO A 133 -0.97 -21.90 3.58
N LEU A 134 -1.16 -20.81 4.34
CA LEU A 134 -0.20 -20.40 5.38
C LEU A 134 -0.55 -21.02 6.74
N GLY A 135 -1.84 -21.18 7.01
CA GLY A 135 -2.38 -21.84 8.18
C GLY A 135 -2.71 -23.31 7.93
N ARG A 136 -3.32 -23.93 8.93
CA ARG A 136 -3.63 -25.37 8.93
C ARG A 136 -5.12 -25.65 8.81
N THR A 137 -5.94 -24.64 8.53
CA THR A 137 -7.39 -24.82 8.47
C THR A 137 -7.82 -25.46 7.16
N ASP A 138 -8.86 -26.28 7.23
CA ASP A 138 -9.60 -26.79 6.08
C ASP A 138 -10.16 -25.65 5.20
N SER A 139 -10.56 -24.56 5.85
CA SER A 139 -11.12 -23.36 5.25
C SER A 139 -10.12 -22.63 4.35
N GLU A 140 -8.85 -22.52 4.76
CA GLU A 140 -7.81 -21.90 3.92
C GLU A 140 -7.40 -22.82 2.76
N LEU A 141 -7.41 -24.14 2.98
CA LEU A 141 -7.22 -25.12 1.90
C LEU A 141 -8.33 -25.00 0.85
N ALA A 142 -9.58 -24.81 1.26
CA ALA A 142 -10.71 -24.58 0.35
C ALA A 142 -10.55 -23.28 -0.44
N PHE A 143 -10.05 -22.22 0.19
CA PHE A 143 -9.75 -20.97 -0.49
C PHE A 143 -8.66 -21.16 -1.57
N CYS A 144 -7.55 -21.81 -1.22
CA CYS A 144 -6.45 -22.07 -2.16
C CYS A 144 -6.88 -22.99 -3.30
N PHE A 145 -7.76 -23.96 -3.02
CA PHE A 145 -8.39 -24.80 -4.05
C PHE A 145 -9.21 -23.97 -5.04
N LEU A 146 -10.09 -23.08 -4.56
CA LEU A 146 -10.91 -22.23 -5.43
C LEU A 146 -10.04 -21.31 -6.29
N LEU A 147 -9.01 -20.67 -5.72
CA LEU A 147 -8.08 -19.85 -6.50
C LEU A 147 -7.28 -20.68 -7.51
N GLY A 148 -6.88 -21.90 -7.17
CA GLY A 148 -6.27 -22.84 -8.11
C GLY A 148 -7.19 -23.16 -9.29
N LYS A 149 -8.48 -23.38 -9.04
CA LYS A 149 -9.47 -23.59 -10.10
C LYS A 149 -9.67 -22.35 -10.98
N VAL A 150 -9.69 -21.16 -10.39
CA VAL A 150 -9.73 -19.89 -11.15
C VAL A 150 -8.49 -19.77 -12.04
N GLN A 151 -7.31 -20.09 -11.51
CA GLN A 151 -6.04 -20.10 -12.26
C GLN A 151 -6.06 -21.11 -13.42
N ASP A 152 -6.45 -22.36 -13.16
CA ASP A 152 -6.52 -23.43 -14.16
C ASP A 152 -7.54 -23.11 -15.27
N TYR A 153 -8.63 -22.41 -14.92
CA TYR A 153 -9.62 -21.92 -15.86
C TYR A 153 -9.12 -20.71 -16.68
N GLY A 154 -8.04 -20.05 -16.26
CA GLY A 154 -7.52 -18.84 -16.89
C GLY A 154 -8.31 -17.56 -16.59
N ALA A 155 -9.16 -17.59 -15.56
CA ALA A 155 -9.95 -16.44 -15.13
C ALA A 155 -9.14 -15.46 -14.28
N ARG A 156 -9.50 -14.18 -14.31
CA ARG A 156 -8.85 -13.12 -13.52
C ARG A 156 -9.74 -12.52 -12.45
N THR A 157 -11.05 -12.71 -12.60
CA THR A 157 -12.12 -12.25 -11.71
C THR A 157 -13.19 -13.34 -11.61
N LEU A 158 -14.08 -13.27 -10.61
CA LEU A 158 -15.25 -14.16 -10.52
C LEU A 158 -16.20 -13.98 -11.71
N ALA A 159 -16.18 -12.81 -12.35
CA ALA A 159 -17.00 -12.52 -13.50
C ALA A 159 -16.58 -13.29 -14.76
N ASP A 160 -15.32 -13.70 -14.84
CA ASP A 160 -14.76 -14.41 -15.99
C ASP A 160 -15.08 -15.91 -15.97
N VAL A 161 -15.50 -16.44 -14.81
CA VAL A 161 -15.84 -17.86 -14.64
C VAL A 161 -17.31 -18.06 -14.98
N ASP A 162 -17.61 -19.04 -15.83
CA ASP A 162 -19.01 -19.45 -16.05
C ASP A 162 -19.68 -19.86 -14.73
N ASN A 163 -20.91 -19.38 -14.50
CA ASN A 163 -21.57 -19.55 -13.21
C ASN A 163 -21.89 -21.02 -12.87
N GLN A 164 -22.11 -21.88 -13.87
CA GLN A 164 -22.33 -23.32 -13.66
C GLN A 164 -21.00 -24.01 -13.33
N VAL A 165 -19.91 -23.60 -13.98
CA VAL A 165 -18.57 -24.08 -13.65
C VAL A 165 -18.20 -23.68 -12.22
N LEU A 166 -18.42 -22.42 -11.83
CA LEU A 166 -18.17 -21.95 -10.47
C LEU A 166 -19.00 -22.74 -9.44
N LEU A 167 -20.29 -22.98 -9.72
CA LEU A 167 -21.15 -23.83 -8.88
C LEU A 167 -20.57 -25.24 -8.71
N SER A 168 -20.04 -25.86 -9.77
CA SER A 168 -19.46 -27.20 -9.70
C SER A 168 -18.28 -27.28 -8.72
N TRP A 169 -17.49 -26.21 -8.60
CA TRP A 169 -16.37 -26.15 -7.66
C TRP A 169 -16.85 -26.07 -6.20
N PHE A 170 -17.91 -25.30 -5.94
CA PHE A 170 -18.54 -25.25 -4.63
C PHE A 170 -19.20 -26.58 -4.24
N LEU A 171 -19.90 -27.23 -5.17
CA LEU A 171 -20.49 -28.55 -4.94
C LEU A 171 -19.41 -29.61 -4.66
N GLN A 172 -18.26 -29.53 -5.34
CA GLN A 172 -17.14 -30.41 -5.04
C GLN A 172 -16.64 -30.24 -3.60
N LEU A 173 -16.60 -29.01 -3.08
CA LEU A 173 -16.26 -28.79 -1.67
C LEU A 173 -17.37 -29.25 -0.73
N ASP A 174 -18.64 -29.05 -1.10
CA ASP A 174 -19.81 -29.49 -0.34
C ASP A 174 -19.90 -31.02 -0.21
N ASP A 175 -19.36 -31.79 -1.14
CA ASP A 175 -19.27 -33.26 -1.03
C ASP A 175 -18.35 -33.71 0.13
N MET A 176 -17.52 -32.81 0.66
CA MET A 176 -16.48 -33.11 1.65
C MET A 176 -16.83 -32.68 3.07
N GLY A 177 -18.00 -32.06 3.26
CA GLY A 177 -18.48 -31.63 4.57
C GLY A 177 -19.42 -30.43 4.47
N SER A 178 -19.61 -29.74 5.60
CA SER A 178 -20.42 -28.52 5.61
C SER A 178 -19.64 -27.36 4.99
N ALA A 179 -20.26 -26.63 4.08
CA ALA A 179 -19.56 -25.73 3.16
C ALA A 179 -20.29 -24.39 2.93
N ASP A 180 -20.62 -23.65 4.00
CA ASP A 180 -21.22 -22.32 3.85
C ASP A 180 -20.12 -21.30 3.51
N MET A 181 -20.02 -20.89 2.25
CA MET A 181 -18.86 -20.16 1.74
C MET A 181 -19.24 -18.82 1.11
N ILE A 182 -18.41 -17.80 1.35
CA ILE A 182 -18.48 -16.53 0.62
C ILE A 182 -17.09 -16.18 0.11
N ILE A 183 -17.00 -15.93 -1.20
CA ILE A 183 -15.79 -15.45 -1.87
C ILE A 183 -16.06 -14.13 -2.59
N SER A 184 -15.06 -13.25 -2.62
CA SER A 184 -15.11 -12.01 -3.39
C SER A 184 -13.75 -11.65 -3.98
N ASP A 185 -13.78 -11.01 -5.14
CA ASP A 185 -12.64 -10.36 -5.83
C ASP A 185 -12.67 -8.82 -5.69
N GLY A 186 -13.52 -8.30 -4.79
CA GLY A 186 -13.75 -6.87 -4.56
C GLY A 186 -14.87 -6.25 -5.39
N THR A 187 -15.33 -6.91 -6.45
CA THR A 187 -16.46 -6.43 -7.27
C THR A 187 -17.66 -7.37 -7.23
N THR A 188 -17.39 -8.67 -7.30
CA THR A 188 -18.38 -9.74 -7.28
C THR A 188 -18.32 -10.44 -5.93
N VAL A 189 -19.48 -10.75 -5.35
CA VAL A 189 -19.60 -11.58 -4.15
C VAL A 189 -20.36 -12.84 -4.53
N ALA A 190 -19.75 -14.01 -4.36
CA ALA A 190 -20.39 -15.29 -4.57
C ALA A 190 -20.62 -15.96 -3.21
N ALA A 191 -21.88 -16.24 -2.88
CA ALA A 191 -22.29 -16.85 -1.63
C ALA A 191 -22.94 -18.20 -1.90
N PHE A 192 -22.39 -19.26 -1.31
CA PHE A 192 -22.84 -20.62 -1.44
C PHE A 192 -23.35 -21.15 -0.10
N TYR A 193 -24.51 -21.82 -0.11
CA TYR A 193 -25.08 -22.48 1.05
C TYR A 193 -24.97 -24.00 0.88
N GLY A 194 -24.18 -24.63 1.73
CA GLY A 194 -23.86 -26.06 1.64
C GLY A 194 -25.08 -26.94 1.89
N SER A 195 -25.14 -28.09 1.21
CA SER A 195 -26.21 -29.06 1.43
C SER A 195 -26.05 -29.82 2.74
N GLN A 196 -24.81 -29.94 3.24
CA GLN A 196 -24.51 -30.62 4.50
C GLN A 196 -24.57 -29.69 5.72
N SER A 197 -24.84 -28.40 5.53
CA SER A 197 -24.85 -27.41 6.61
C SER A 197 -26.04 -27.57 7.57
N GLU A 198 -25.77 -27.40 8.86
CA GLU A 198 -26.77 -27.36 9.95
C GLU A 198 -27.26 -25.94 10.24
N THR A 199 -26.41 -24.93 9.95
CA THR A 199 -26.75 -23.51 10.01
C THR A 199 -27.61 -23.10 8.82
N ARG A 200 -28.34 -21.99 8.95
CA ARG A 200 -29.11 -21.42 7.83
C ARG A 200 -28.38 -20.23 7.26
N MET A 201 -28.44 -20.06 5.94
CA MET A 201 -28.01 -18.84 5.27
C MET A 201 -29.21 -18.09 4.71
N TYR A 202 -29.12 -16.76 4.73
CA TYR A 202 -30.15 -15.85 4.27
C TYR A 202 -29.53 -14.79 3.37
N TYR A 203 -30.35 -14.23 2.49
CA TYR A 203 -30.00 -13.03 1.76
C TYR A 203 -31.17 -12.07 1.65
N SER A 204 -30.89 -10.77 1.58
CA SER A 204 -31.90 -9.74 1.37
C SER A 204 -31.36 -8.63 0.49
N ARG A 205 -32.19 -8.13 -0.43
CA ARG A 205 -31.90 -6.93 -1.19
C ARG A 205 -32.56 -5.74 -0.50
N LEU A 206 -31.78 -5.01 0.29
CA LEU A 206 -32.19 -3.81 1.00
C LEU A 206 -32.31 -2.66 0.01
N LYS A 207 -33.51 -2.06 -0.06
CA LYS A 207 -33.81 -0.93 -0.94
C LYS A 207 -34.09 0.31 -0.08
N PRO A 208 -33.64 1.50 -0.52
CA PRO A 208 -33.95 2.73 0.18
C PRO A 208 -35.46 3.06 0.11
N PRO A 209 -35.98 3.87 1.06
CA PRO A 209 -35.27 4.44 2.21
C PRO A 209 -35.04 3.40 3.32
N HIS A 210 -33.86 3.43 3.92
CA HIS A 210 -33.54 2.57 5.07
C HIS A 210 -34.03 3.20 6.37
N GLY A 211 -34.51 2.38 7.31
CA GLY A 211 -34.94 2.87 8.62
C GLY A 211 -33.78 3.30 9.51
N GLU A 212 -33.96 4.38 10.29
CA GLU A 212 -32.94 4.90 11.22
C GLU A 212 -32.57 3.91 12.33
N ALA A 213 -33.48 3.00 12.68
CA ALA A 213 -33.25 1.98 13.69
C ALA A 213 -32.14 1.00 13.30
N GLY A 214 -31.88 0.78 12.00
CA GLY A 214 -30.90 -0.20 11.54
C GLY A 214 -31.29 -1.66 11.81
N TYR A 215 -30.53 -2.58 11.23
CA TYR A 215 -30.81 -4.01 11.25
C TYR A 215 -30.16 -4.67 12.46
N HIS A 216 -30.95 -5.42 13.23
CA HIS A 216 -30.47 -6.10 14.43
C HIS A 216 -30.65 -7.63 14.39
N SER A 217 -29.58 -8.36 14.68
CA SER A 217 -29.57 -9.81 14.90
C SER A 217 -28.84 -10.14 16.22
N ALA A 218 -28.88 -11.42 16.63
CA ALA A 218 -28.15 -11.87 17.81
C ALA A 218 -26.61 -11.73 17.67
N PRO A 219 -25.99 -12.03 16.51
CA PRO A 219 -24.53 -11.90 16.36
C PRO A 219 -24.03 -10.54 15.84
N ALA A 220 -24.88 -9.73 15.21
CA ALA A 220 -24.46 -8.43 14.68
C ALA A 220 -25.64 -7.46 14.54
N SER A 221 -25.34 -6.16 14.53
CA SER A 221 -26.22 -5.11 14.03
C SER A 221 -25.51 -4.29 12.98
N PHE A 222 -26.25 -3.74 12.02
CA PHE A 222 -25.71 -2.77 11.09
C PHE A 222 -26.73 -1.70 10.73
N ALA A 223 -26.28 -0.46 10.49
CA ALA A 223 -27.13 0.62 10.04
C ALA A 223 -26.61 1.25 8.75
N LEU A 224 -27.53 1.64 7.87
CA LEU A 224 -27.28 2.42 6.65
C LEU A 224 -27.80 3.85 6.86
N ASN A 225 -27.49 4.44 8.01
CA ASN A 225 -27.99 5.74 8.46
C ASN A 225 -27.08 6.91 8.07
N ASN A 226 -25.94 6.66 7.41
CA ASN A 226 -25.12 7.72 6.84
C ASN A 226 -25.94 8.48 5.78
N PRO A 227 -26.07 9.82 5.86
CA PRO A 227 -26.81 10.63 4.88
C PRO A 227 -26.35 10.42 3.42
N ARG A 228 -25.10 10.00 3.21
CA ARG A 228 -24.53 9.71 1.89
C ARG A 228 -24.92 8.33 1.34
N ASP A 229 -25.42 7.45 2.21
CA ASP A 229 -25.80 6.07 1.92
C ASP A 229 -27.30 5.82 1.99
N THR A 230 -28.09 6.83 2.41
CA THR A 230 -29.55 6.76 2.57
C THR A 230 -30.28 6.24 1.31
N PHE A 231 -29.71 6.45 0.12
CA PHE A 231 -30.27 6.03 -1.16
C PHE A 231 -29.55 4.84 -1.82
N ARG A 232 -28.70 4.13 -1.09
CA ARG A 232 -27.92 3.01 -1.62
C ARG A 232 -28.71 1.71 -1.56
N THR A 233 -28.58 0.87 -2.58
CA THR A 233 -29.11 -0.49 -2.56
C THR A 233 -28.01 -1.44 -2.11
N ALA A 234 -28.35 -2.37 -1.22
CA ALA A 234 -27.42 -3.40 -0.76
C ALA A 234 -28.02 -4.79 -0.96
N LEU A 235 -27.23 -5.74 -1.46
CA LEU A 235 -27.53 -7.16 -1.35
C LEU A 235 -26.68 -7.73 -0.22
N VAL A 236 -27.35 -8.22 0.82
CA VAL A 236 -26.71 -8.67 2.07
C VAL A 236 -26.90 -10.17 2.22
N PHE A 237 -25.85 -10.87 2.62
CA PHE A 237 -25.84 -12.30 2.96
C PHE A 237 -25.52 -12.47 4.44
N CYS A 238 -26.23 -13.36 5.14
CA CYS A 238 -25.96 -13.62 6.55
C CYS A 238 -26.34 -15.04 7.00
N SER A 239 -25.67 -15.52 8.05
CA SER A 239 -25.98 -16.82 8.71
C SER A 239 -27.07 -16.73 9.78
N ALA A 240 -27.54 -15.52 10.10
CA ALA A 240 -28.59 -15.29 11.09
C ALA A 240 -29.55 -14.21 10.58
N PRO A 241 -30.88 -14.42 10.66
CA PRO A 241 -31.83 -13.45 10.16
C PRO A 241 -31.86 -12.22 11.08
N PHE A 242 -31.90 -11.03 10.48
CA PHE A 242 -32.14 -9.79 11.22
C PHE A 242 -33.65 -9.60 11.41
N LYS A 243 -34.04 -8.93 12.50
CA LYS A 243 -35.45 -8.73 12.86
C LYS A 243 -36.24 -7.90 11.86
N GLU A 244 -35.55 -7.02 11.15
CA GLU A 244 -36.10 -6.07 10.19
C GLU A 244 -35.59 -6.40 8.79
N GLY A 245 -36.40 -6.21 7.75
CA GLY A 245 -36.05 -6.52 6.36
C GLY A 245 -36.66 -7.82 5.82
N ASP A 246 -36.71 -7.93 4.48
CA ASP A 246 -37.24 -9.09 3.77
C ASP A 246 -36.13 -10.13 3.55
N TRP A 247 -35.85 -10.94 4.58
CA TRP A 247 -34.79 -11.95 4.54
C TRP A 247 -35.27 -13.26 3.93
N LYS A 248 -34.68 -13.61 2.78
CA LYS A 248 -34.98 -14.86 2.07
C LYS A 248 -34.03 -15.95 2.51
N PRO A 249 -34.52 -17.12 2.97
CA PRO A 249 -33.66 -18.25 3.25
C PRO A 249 -33.06 -18.78 1.95
N MET A 250 -31.76 -19.09 1.97
CA MET A 250 -31.09 -19.81 0.90
C MET A 250 -31.51 -21.29 0.93
N GLN A 251 -31.55 -21.91 -0.25
CA GLN A 251 -31.80 -23.34 -0.43
C GLN A 251 -30.48 -24.11 -0.36
N LYS A 252 -30.50 -25.33 0.17
CA LYS A 252 -29.31 -26.19 0.22
C LYS A 252 -28.71 -26.42 -1.19
N GLY A 253 -27.40 -26.26 -1.33
CA GLY A 253 -26.69 -26.29 -2.60
C GLY A 253 -26.94 -25.06 -3.49
N GLN A 254 -27.44 -23.96 -2.94
CA GLN A 254 -27.68 -22.73 -3.69
C GLN A 254 -26.43 -21.85 -3.72
N LEU A 255 -26.04 -21.43 -4.93
CA LEU A 255 -25.06 -20.39 -5.18
C LEU A 255 -25.81 -19.13 -5.63
N VAL A 256 -25.58 -18.01 -4.94
CA VAL A 256 -26.09 -16.69 -5.31
C VAL A 256 -24.91 -15.77 -5.59
N ILE A 257 -24.95 -15.09 -6.73
CA ILE A 257 -23.92 -14.17 -7.18
C ILE A 257 -24.47 -12.76 -7.13
N ALA A 258 -23.76 -11.89 -6.41
CA ALA A 258 -24.05 -10.49 -6.26
C ALA A 258 -22.97 -9.63 -6.92
N ARG A 259 -23.39 -8.54 -7.54
CA ARG A 259 -22.48 -7.51 -8.06
C ARG A 259 -23.19 -6.17 -8.00
N ARG A 260 -22.52 -5.15 -7.46
CA ARG A 260 -23.04 -3.77 -7.37
C ARG A 260 -24.48 -3.71 -6.82
N GLY A 261 -24.74 -4.39 -5.69
CA GLY A 261 -26.06 -4.37 -5.05
C GLY A 261 -27.20 -5.06 -5.80
N ALA A 262 -26.88 -5.79 -6.87
CA ALA A 262 -27.83 -6.60 -7.65
C ALA A 262 -27.53 -8.09 -7.51
N LEU A 263 -28.60 -8.90 -7.52
CA LEU A 263 -28.50 -10.34 -7.72
C LEU A 263 -28.28 -10.56 -9.22
N VAL A 264 -27.09 -11.01 -9.57
CA VAL A 264 -26.67 -11.27 -10.97
C VAL A 264 -27.15 -12.64 -11.41
N TRP A 265 -27.01 -13.64 -10.53
CA TRP A 265 -27.34 -15.02 -10.85
C TRP A 265 -27.63 -15.85 -9.60
N SER A 266 -28.47 -16.87 -9.76
CA SER A 266 -28.71 -17.92 -8.77
C SER A 266 -29.06 -19.22 -9.48
N ASN A 267 -28.48 -20.34 -9.05
CA ASN A 267 -28.79 -21.66 -9.62
C ASN A 267 -30.19 -22.16 -9.26
N LYS A 268 -30.75 -21.65 -8.15
CA LYS A 268 -32.13 -21.92 -7.72
C LYS A 268 -32.98 -20.68 -7.95
N ARG A 269 -34.17 -20.85 -8.53
CA ARG A 269 -35.11 -19.74 -8.76
C ARG A 269 -35.93 -19.51 -7.49
N ASP A 270 -36.26 -18.25 -7.22
CA ASP A 270 -37.33 -17.89 -6.28
C ASP A 270 -38.67 -18.24 -6.95
N ASP A 271 -39.52 -19.03 -6.28
CA ASP A 271 -40.84 -19.47 -6.79
C ASP A 271 -41.88 -18.33 -6.98
N LYS A 272 -41.47 -17.06 -7.00
CA LYS A 272 -42.36 -15.91 -7.18
C LYS A 272 -41.75 -14.79 -8.03
N ARG A 273 -41.76 -14.95 -9.37
CA ARG A 273 -42.00 -13.83 -10.32
C ARG A 273 -42.36 -14.33 -11.74
N PRO A 274 -43.23 -13.62 -12.49
CA PRO A 274 -43.65 -13.99 -13.85
C PRO A 274 -42.56 -13.70 -14.89
N PRO A 275 -42.62 -14.32 -16.09
CA PRO A 275 -41.49 -14.40 -17.00
C PRO A 275 -41.25 -13.06 -17.71
N ALA A 276 -39.99 -12.61 -17.71
CA ALA A 276 -39.52 -11.57 -18.61
C ALA A 276 -38.99 -12.21 -19.90
N GLN A 277 -39.35 -11.55 -21.00
CA GLN A 277 -39.24 -11.94 -22.40
C GLN A 277 -37.84 -12.42 -22.84
N GLN A 278 -37.85 -13.51 -23.62
CA GLN A 278 -36.70 -14.01 -24.39
C GLN A 278 -36.35 -13.04 -25.53
N PRO A 279 -35.06 -12.98 -25.91
CA PRO A 279 -34.68 -12.80 -27.31
C PRO A 279 -34.37 -14.15 -27.97
N MET A 280 -34.83 -14.25 -29.20
CA MET A 280 -34.74 -15.37 -30.14
C MET A 280 -33.31 -15.74 -30.58
N HIS A 281 -33.15 -17.05 -30.79
CA HIS A 281 -32.35 -17.75 -31.81
C HIS A 281 -30.83 -17.52 -31.91
N GLU A 282 -30.08 -18.52 -31.41
CA GLU A 282 -28.94 -19.08 -32.14
C GLU A 282 -29.37 -20.42 -32.77
N GLN A 283 -28.92 -20.66 -34.00
CA GLN A 283 -29.07 -21.93 -34.72
C GLN A 283 -27.95 -22.88 -34.33
N ASP A 284 -28.33 -24.11 -34.01
CA ASP A 284 -27.46 -25.24 -33.74
C ASP A 284 -26.58 -25.65 -34.94
N GLY A 285 -25.35 -26.04 -34.63
CA GLY A 285 -24.47 -26.82 -35.49
C GLY A 285 -23.88 -28.01 -34.71
N HIS A 286 -24.40 -29.20 -34.99
CA HIS A 286 -24.02 -30.50 -34.44
C HIS A 286 -22.53 -30.87 -34.53
N LEU A 287 -22.06 -31.72 -33.60
CA LEU A 287 -21.61 -33.12 -33.82
C LEU A 287 -20.86 -33.61 -32.56
N GLN A 288 -21.39 -34.60 -31.80
CA GLN A 288 -20.93 -36.01 -31.78
C GLN A 288 -19.39 -36.12 -31.76
N GLY A 289 -18.72 -36.52 -30.69
CA GLY A 289 -18.93 -37.72 -29.87
C GLY A 289 -17.78 -38.68 -30.15
N MET A 290 -16.92 -38.97 -29.16
CA MET A 290 -16.03 -40.14 -29.21
C MET A 290 -15.53 -40.53 -27.81
N VAL A 291 -15.82 -41.78 -27.44
CA VAL A 291 -15.38 -42.50 -26.25
C VAL A 291 -14.40 -43.58 -26.70
N VAL A 292 -13.21 -43.69 -26.09
CA VAL A 292 -12.33 -44.89 -26.10
C VAL A 292 -11.43 -44.85 -24.82
N PRO A 293 -10.83 -45.96 -24.30
CA PRO A 293 -11.08 -46.54 -22.97
C PRO A 293 -9.78 -46.64 -22.10
N PRO A 294 -9.76 -47.31 -20.91
CA PRO A 294 -8.64 -47.16 -19.97
C PRO A 294 -7.49 -48.12 -20.27
N GLY A 295 -6.26 -47.59 -20.29
CA GLY A 295 -5.01 -48.34 -20.48
C GLY A 295 -4.20 -48.48 -19.19
N SER A 296 -4.23 -49.69 -18.64
CA SER A 296 -3.23 -50.42 -17.81
C SER A 296 -1.99 -49.68 -17.28
N GLY A 297 -1.76 -49.84 -15.97
CA GLY A 297 -0.54 -49.44 -15.29
C GLY A 297 0.71 -50.26 -15.65
N ARG A 298 1.86 -49.63 -15.42
CA ARG A 298 3.18 -50.26 -15.24
C ARG A 298 4.00 -49.45 -14.24
N ALA A 299 4.68 -50.16 -13.35
CA ALA A 299 5.52 -49.60 -12.29
C ALA A 299 7.00 -49.56 -12.69
N ALA A 300 7.67 -48.48 -12.24
CA ALA A 300 9.12 -48.22 -11.99
C ALA A 300 10.08 -48.24 -13.21
N PRO A 301 11.33 -47.67 -13.17
CA PRO A 301 12.07 -46.93 -12.11
C PRO A 301 12.83 -45.64 -12.61
N GLY A 302 13.50 -44.89 -11.71
CA GLY A 302 14.77 -44.20 -12.05
C GLY A 302 14.82 -42.65 -11.94
N GLY A 303 15.21 -42.14 -10.77
CA GLY A 303 15.42 -40.70 -10.51
C GLY A 303 16.62 -40.04 -11.22
N ALA A 304 17.44 -40.77 -11.95
CA ALA A 304 18.61 -40.21 -12.64
C ALA A 304 18.31 -39.63 -14.05
N PHE A 305 17.19 -40.03 -14.67
CA PHE A 305 16.79 -39.54 -15.99
C PHE A 305 16.10 -38.17 -15.95
N ALA A 306 15.44 -37.84 -14.83
CA ALA A 306 14.72 -36.59 -14.66
C ALA A 306 15.67 -35.38 -14.58
N ASP A 307 16.82 -35.50 -13.90
CA ASP A 307 17.80 -34.43 -13.78
C ASP A 307 18.53 -34.15 -15.09
N GLN A 308 18.83 -35.18 -15.88
CA GLN A 308 19.41 -35.00 -17.21
C GLN A 308 18.40 -34.39 -18.19
N GLN A 309 17.12 -34.75 -18.11
CA GLN A 309 16.06 -34.12 -18.90
C GLN A 309 15.79 -32.67 -18.48
N ALA A 310 15.85 -32.36 -17.18
CA ALA A 310 15.69 -31.00 -16.68
C ALA A 310 16.86 -30.09 -17.12
N GLN A 311 18.10 -30.58 -17.03
CA GLN A 311 19.27 -29.83 -17.52
C GLN A 311 19.26 -29.67 -19.04
N ALA A 312 18.87 -30.71 -19.80
CA ALA A 312 18.73 -30.62 -21.25
C ALA A 312 17.59 -29.66 -21.66
N GLN A 313 16.47 -29.65 -20.92
CA GLN A 313 15.40 -28.67 -21.13
C GLN A 313 15.86 -27.25 -20.82
N GLN A 314 16.57 -27.04 -19.72
CA GLN A 314 17.08 -25.73 -19.32
C GLN A 314 18.10 -25.17 -20.33
N LEU A 315 18.99 -26.03 -20.85
CA LEU A 315 19.92 -25.68 -21.93
C LEU A 315 19.19 -25.41 -23.25
N SER A 316 18.14 -26.18 -23.58
CA SER A 316 17.32 -25.96 -24.79
C SER A 316 16.52 -24.66 -24.73
N ILE A 317 16.02 -24.28 -23.55
CA ILE A 317 15.33 -23.01 -23.31
C ILE A 317 16.31 -21.85 -23.44
N LEU A 318 17.52 -21.97 -22.86
CA LEU A 318 18.56 -20.96 -22.99
C LEU A 318 19.04 -20.79 -24.44
N GLN A 319 19.22 -21.88 -25.20
CA GLN A 319 19.54 -21.82 -26.62
C GLN A 319 18.39 -21.22 -27.46
N SER A 320 17.14 -21.54 -27.12
CA SER A 320 15.96 -20.97 -27.79
C SER A 320 15.80 -19.47 -27.50
N LEU A 321 16.14 -19.03 -26.29
CA LEU A 321 16.20 -17.62 -25.91
C LEU A 321 17.34 -16.88 -26.62
N GLN A 322 18.50 -17.52 -26.80
CA GLN A 322 19.63 -16.96 -27.56
C GLN A 322 19.36 -16.85 -29.07
N GLN A 323 18.47 -17.69 -29.63
CA GLN A 323 18.09 -17.64 -31.05
C GLN A 323 16.99 -16.62 -31.36
N MET A 324 16.29 -16.08 -30.35
CA MET A 324 15.33 -14.99 -30.55
C MET A 324 16.05 -13.65 -30.73
N LYS A 325 16.03 -13.13 -31.96
CA LYS A 325 16.71 -11.89 -32.41
C LYS A 325 16.35 -10.60 -31.64
N SER A 326 15.45 -10.63 -30.66
CA SER A 326 15.09 -9.47 -29.85
C SER A 326 14.63 -9.82 -28.42
N VAL A 327 15.36 -10.71 -27.72
CA VAL A 327 15.16 -10.83 -26.27
C VAL A 327 15.79 -9.61 -25.60
N GLN A 328 15.00 -8.56 -25.36
CA GLN A 328 15.37 -7.60 -24.31
C GLN A 328 15.45 -8.36 -23.00
N HIS A 329 16.64 -8.45 -22.43
CA HIS A 329 16.90 -9.06 -21.13
C HIS A 329 16.36 -8.15 -20.01
N ASN A 330 15.05 -7.92 -19.99
CA ASN A 330 14.42 -7.15 -18.92
C ASN A 330 14.14 -8.11 -17.75
N ILE A 331 15.20 -8.49 -17.05
CA ILE A 331 15.05 -9.14 -15.74
C ILE A 331 14.54 -8.05 -14.79
N LEU A 332 13.23 -7.99 -14.56
CA LEU A 332 12.65 -7.18 -13.49
C LEU A 332 12.57 -8.05 -12.22
N ASN A 333 13.64 -8.04 -11.44
CA ASN A 333 13.67 -8.60 -10.09
C ASN A 333 14.32 -7.58 -9.15
N VAL A 334 14.36 -7.83 -7.83
CA VAL A 334 14.97 -6.88 -6.87
C VAL A 334 16.43 -6.51 -7.23
N ARG A 335 17.16 -7.37 -7.97
CA ARG A 335 18.52 -7.09 -8.46
C ARG A 335 18.56 -6.10 -9.62
N SER A 336 17.47 -5.86 -10.35
CA SER A 336 17.41 -4.86 -11.42
C SER A 336 17.44 -3.42 -10.91
N LEU A 337 17.37 -3.21 -9.59
CA LEU A 337 17.59 -1.92 -8.93
C LEU A 337 19.08 -1.60 -8.77
N THR A 338 19.93 -2.63 -8.72
CA THR A 338 21.37 -2.51 -8.49
C THR A 338 22.19 -2.94 -9.71
N HIS A 339 21.56 -3.19 -10.85
CA HIS A 339 22.20 -3.61 -12.09
C HIS A 339 21.66 -2.79 -13.28
N THR A 340 22.51 -2.53 -14.26
CA THR A 340 22.15 -1.87 -15.52
C THR A 340 21.22 -2.75 -16.38
N PRO A 341 20.61 -2.22 -17.46
CA PRO A 341 19.80 -3.02 -18.40
C PRO A 341 20.57 -4.17 -19.08
N ASP A 342 21.89 -4.07 -19.19
CA ASP A 342 22.80 -5.14 -19.66
C ASP A 342 23.20 -6.14 -18.55
N GLY A 343 22.72 -5.95 -17.33
CA GLY A 343 22.93 -6.87 -16.20
C GLY A 343 24.25 -6.69 -15.46
N SER A 344 25.01 -5.61 -15.72
CA SER A 344 26.21 -5.29 -14.95
C SER A 344 25.84 -4.57 -13.63
N PRO A 345 26.47 -4.90 -12.49
CA PRO A 345 26.16 -4.24 -11.22
C PRO A 345 26.50 -2.75 -11.29
N LEU A 346 25.57 -1.90 -10.84
CA LEU A 346 25.80 -0.48 -10.69
C LEU A 346 26.91 -0.26 -9.68
N THR A 347 27.86 0.61 -10.03
CA THR A 347 28.91 1.05 -9.10
C THR A 347 28.25 1.66 -7.88
N TYR A 348 28.58 1.23 -6.67
CA TYR A 348 28.07 1.83 -5.44
C TYR A 348 29.18 2.48 -4.64
N ARG A 349 28.83 3.50 -3.86
CA ARG A 349 29.70 4.08 -2.84
C ARG A 349 29.12 3.77 -1.48
N LEU A 350 29.99 3.39 -0.53
CA LEU A 350 29.60 3.01 0.82
C LEU A 350 30.04 4.12 1.77
N TYR A 351 29.11 4.60 2.60
CA TYR A 351 29.37 5.68 3.54
C TYR A 351 29.02 5.29 4.98
N ASP A 352 29.93 5.61 5.90
CA ASP A 352 29.67 5.67 7.33
C ASP A 352 29.36 7.13 7.69
N VAL A 353 28.11 7.37 8.03
CA VAL A 353 27.58 8.69 8.36
C VAL A 353 27.32 8.75 9.86
N VAL A 354 27.87 9.76 10.52
CA VAL A 354 27.63 10.06 11.93
C VAL A 354 27.08 11.48 12.03
N HIS A 355 25.87 11.60 12.56
CA HIS A 355 25.23 12.86 12.90
C HIS A 355 25.14 12.96 14.42
N SER A 356 25.60 14.06 15.00
CA SER A 356 25.38 14.38 16.42
C SER A 356 24.81 15.80 16.55
N THR A 357 23.69 15.92 17.24
CA THR A 357 23.14 17.21 17.68
C THR A 357 23.17 17.28 19.19
N GLU A 358 23.78 18.33 19.73
CA GLU A 358 23.84 18.64 21.15
C GLU A 358 23.06 19.91 21.44
N TYR A 359 22.09 19.80 22.35
CA TYR A 359 21.35 20.92 22.93
C TYR A 359 21.84 21.15 24.35
N ALA A 360 22.19 22.40 24.66
CA ALA A 360 22.46 22.84 26.02
C ALA A 360 21.45 23.93 26.42
N TYR A 361 20.74 23.71 27.51
CA TYR A 361 19.74 24.63 28.03
C TYR A 361 20.26 25.37 29.26
N GLU A 362 19.91 26.64 29.39
CA GLU A 362 20.26 27.46 30.56
C GLU A 362 19.67 26.88 31.86
N ASN A 363 18.39 26.52 31.82
CA ASN A 363 17.62 25.89 32.89
C ASN A 363 17.25 24.45 32.52
N GLU A 364 16.89 23.63 33.52
CA GLU A 364 16.40 22.27 33.26
C GLU A 364 15.10 22.30 32.46
N VAL A 365 15.02 21.41 31.48
CA VAL A 365 13.80 21.11 30.74
C VAL A 365 13.09 19.98 31.46
N GLU A 366 11.91 20.24 32.02
CA GLU A 366 11.15 19.26 32.80
C GLU A 366 10.32 18.33 31.91
N HIS A 367 9.75 18.89 30.84
CA HIS A 367 8.90 18.14 29.91
C HIS A 367 9.08 18.64 28.48
N SER A 368 9.38 17.71 27.56
CA SER A 368 9.53 18.02 26.13
C SER A 368 9.12 16.85 25.25
N THR A 369 8.66 17.17 24.04
CA THR A 369 8.45 16.20 22.97
C THR A 369 9.29 16.57 21.76
N HIS A 370 9.91 15.58 21.14
CA HIS A 370 10.77 15.75 19.97
C HIS A 370 10.32 14.80 18.86
N SER A 371 10.63 15.17 17.63
CA SER A 371 10.46 14.35 16.43
C SER A 371 11.79 14.35 15.69
N PHE A 372 12.35 13.17 15.50
CA PHE A 372 13.64 12.96 14.86
C PHE A 372 13.46 12.24 13.53
N ARG A 373 14.00 12.83 12.47
CA ARG A 373 14.07 12.32 11.10
C ARG A 373 15.54 12.28 10.66
N LEU A 374 16.35 11.54 11.41
CA LEU A 374 17.81 11.45 11.21
C LEU A 374 18.25 10.12 10.57
N MET A 375 17.36 9.15 10.48
CA MET A 375 17.67 7.86 9.87
C MET A 375 17.51 7.96 8.35
N PRO A 376 18.52 7.56 7.56
CA PRO A 376 18.43 7.53 6.11
C PRO A 376 17.24 6.70 5.62
N MET A 377 16.64 7.12 4.51
CA MET A 377 15.56 6.37 3.86
C MET A 377 16.10 5.27 2.94
N GLU A 378 15.29 4.25 2.66
CA GLU A 378 15.59 3.28 1.61
C GLU A 378 14.88 3.68 0.30
N ASP A 379 15.59 3.57 -0.82
CA ASP A 379 15.03 3.81 -2.15
C ASP A 379 15.70 2.93 -3.21
N SER A 380 15.28 3.07 -4.47
CA SER A 380 15.81 2.27 -5.60
C SER A 380 17.33 2.34 -5.79
N THR A 381 17.98 3.37 -5.26
CA THR A 381 19.40 3.67 -5.42
C THR A 381 20.11 3.90 -4.08
N GLN A 382 19.42 3.70 -2.96
CA GLN A 382 19.97 3.85 -1.61
C GLN A 382 19.57 2.65 -0.75
N GLU A 383 20.56 1.94 -0.23
CA GLU A 383 20.37 0.80 0.67
C GLU A 383 21.00 1.12 2.03
N VAL A 384 20.21 1.02 3.09
CA VAL A 384 20.66 1.28 4.46
C VAL A 384 21.05 -0.05 5.10
N LEU A 385 22.35 -0.28 5.28
CA LEU A 385 22.84 -1.55 5.85
C LEU A 385 22.63 -1.61 7.37
N ASN A 386 22.81 -0.47 8.03
CA ASN A 386 22.59 -0.32 9.45
C ASN A 386 22.32 1.15 9.76
N SER A 387 21.43 1.43 10.72
CA SER A 387 21.23 2.77 11.23
C SER A 387 20.80 2.70 12.69
N THR A 388 21.54 3.38 13.57
CA THR A 388 21.28 3.40 15.01
C THR A 388 21.18 4.84 15.49
N LEU A 389 20.08 5.17 16.15
CA LEU A 389 19.85 6.45 16.80
C LEU A 389 19.89 6.28 18.31
N SER A 390 20.64 7.15 18.99
CA SER A 390 20.83 7.19 20.43
C SER A 390 20.50 8.57 20.96
N ILE A 391 19.83 8.61 22.11
CA ILE A 391 19.38 9.84 22.77
C ILE A 391 19.89 9.79 24.21
N SER A 392 20.55 10.85 24.68
CA SER A 392 21.17 10.87 26.01
C SER A 392 20.19 10.95 27.18
N ALA A 393 18.96 11.39 26.92
CA ALA A 393 17.91 11.51 27.91
C ALA A 393 16.92 10.34 27.81
N GLU A 394 16.55 9.77 28.95
CA GLU A 394 15.56 8.70 29.02
C GLU A 394 14.15 9.24 28.74
N GLY A 395 13.41 8.52 27.90
CA GLY A 395 12.07 8.89 27.45
C GLY A 395 11.37 7.72 26.78
N GLU A 396 10.17 7.98 26.29
CA GLU A 396 9.35 7.02 25.54
C GLU A 396 9.45 7.32 24.05
N ASP A 397 9.74 6.30 23.24
CA ASP A 397 9.81 6.42 21.79
C ASP A 397 8.61 5.78 21.08
N MET A 398 8.13 6.45 20.05
CA MET A 398 7.18 5.92 19.07
C MET A 398 7.80 6.06 17.69
N ARG A 399 8.04 4.93 17.03
CA ARG A 399 8.65 4.88 15.71
C ARG A 399 7.59 4.60 14.66
N PHE A 400 7.61 5.37 13.58
CA PHE A 400 6.70 5.18 12.46
C PHE A 400 7.30 5.76 11.19
N GLU A 401 6.78 5.28 10.06
CA GLU A 401 7.02 5.89 8.76
C GLU A 401 5.93 6.95 8.53
N ASP A 402 6.33 8.18 8.23
CA ASP A 402 5.36 9.24 7.90
C ASP A 402 4.83 9.09 6.47
N VAL A 403 3.87 9.94 6.08
CA VAL A 403 3.23 9.89 4.75
C VAL A 403 4.22 10.08 3.58
N PHE A 404 5.43 10.57 3.83
CA PHE A 404 6.47 10.78 2.84
C PHE A 404 7.49 9.64 2.77
N GLY A 405 7.33 8.61 3.61
CA GLY A 405 8.29 7.52 3.72
C GLY A 405 9.46 7.82 4.65
N ASN A 406 9.39 8.87 5.48
CA ASN A 406 10.48 9.21 6.38
C ASN A 406 10.43 8.35 7.65
N GLN A 407 11.56 7.75 8.01
CA GLN A 407 11.74 7.08 9.29
C GLN A 407 11.74 8.12 10.42
N THR A 408 10.63 8.19 11.15
CA THR A 408 10.39 9.20 12.18
C THR A 408 10.32 8.58 13.57
N ILE A 409 10.98 9.21 14.53
CA ILE A 409 10.91 8.85 15.94
C ILE A 409 10.29 10.02 16.70
N HIS A 410 9.08 9.82 17.24
CA HIS A 410 8.51 10.73 18.22
C HIS A 410 9.00 10.33 19.61
N TYR A 411 9.60 11.26 20.35
CA TYR A 411 10.26 10.98 21.62
C TYR A 411 9.75 11.92 22.71
N SER A 412 9.19 11.37 23.78
CA SER A 412 8.69 12.13 24.93
C SER A 412 9.63 11.99 26.11
N ILE A 413 10.12 13.13 26.63
CA ILE A 413 11.03 13.18 27.78
C ILE A 413 10.29 13.83 28.95
N ASN A 414 10.10 13.04 30.02
CA ASN A 414 9.40 13.44 31.25
C ASN A 414 10.34 13.60 32.46
N LYS A 415 11.64 13.34 32.26
CA LYS A 415 12.67 13.50 33.29
C LYS A 415 13.43 14.80 33.06
N PRO A 416 13.68 15.62 34.10
CA PRO A 416 14.45 16.85 33.95
C PRO A 416 15.84 16.60 33.36
N TYR A 417 16.21 17.40 32.36
CA TYR A 417 17.54 17.36 31.77
C TYR A 417 18.03 18.76 31.41
N LYS A 418 19.35 18.96 31.45
CA LYS A 418 20.01 20.22 31.06
C LYS A 418 20.73 20.14 29.71
N ARG A 419 21.12 18.92 29.31
CA ARG A 419 21.78 18.64 28.04
C ARG A 419 21.09 17.46 27.35
N LEU A 420 20.86 17.58 26.05
CA LEU A 420 20.32 16.52 25.21
C LEU A 420 21.25 16.30 24.04
N THR A 421 21.81 15.10 23.93
CA THR A 421 22.62 14.67 22.79
C THR A 421 21.81 13.64 22.01
N VAL A 422 21.64 13.90 20.72
CA VAL A 422 20.99 13.00 19.76
C VAL A 422 22.04 12.61 18.74
N SER A 423 22.42 11.34 18.71
CA SER A 423 23.44 10.82 17.81
C SER A 423 22.88 9.70 16.95
N CYS A 424 23.02 9.83 15.63
CA CYS A 424 22.64 8.85 14.63
C CYS A 424 23.89 8.39 13.88
N ARG A 425 24.12 7.07 13.81
CA ARG A 425 25.16 6.48 12.96
C ARG A 425 24.52 5.54 11.96
N SER A 426 24.85 5.73 10.68
CA SER A 426 24.26 4.99 9.58
C SER A 426 25.32 4.54 8.59
N LEU A 427 25.22 3.28 8.14
CA LEU A 427 26.04 2.71 7.10
C LEU A 427 25.18 2.52 5.84
N VAL A 428 25.48 3.25 4.77
CA VAL A 428 24.60 3.39 3.61
C VAL A 428 25.35 3.14 2.31
N LYS A 429 24.79 2.32 1.41
CA LYS A 429 25.23 2.18 0.03
C LYS A 429 24.41 3.09 -0.87
N ILE A 430 25.08 3.86 -1.72
CA ILE A 430 24.44 4.63 -2.78
C ILE A 430 24.89 4.08 -4.12
N TYR A 431 23.94 3.50 -4.86
CA TYR A 431 24.15 2.98 -6.20
C TYR A 431 24.19 4.13 -7.22
N GLY A 432 25.11 4.03 -8.15
CA GLY A 432 25.18 4.90 -9.32
C GLY A 432 23.96 4.68 -10.20
N ARG A 433 23.60 5.68 -10.98
CA ARG A 433 22.47 5.58 -11.90
C ARG A 433 22.99 5.66 -13.33
N ALA A 434 22.38 4.88 -14.22
CA ALA A 434 22.59 5.09 -15.65
C ALA A 434 22.21 6.54 -16.02
N PRO A 435 22.91 7.17 -16.99
CA PRO A 435 22.57 8.51 -17.46
C PRO A 435 21.09 8.59 -17.88
N ASP A 436 20.45 9.71 -17.58
CA ASP A 436 19.09 9.96 -18.02
C ASP A 436 19.07 10.17 -19.55
N ASP A 437 18.74 9.13 -20.30
CA ASP A 437 18.64 9.20 -21.75
C ASP A 437 17.33 9.89 -22.18
N MET A 438 17.47 11.17 -22.50
CA MET A 438 16.42 12.06 -23.01
C MET A 438 16.45 12.22 -24.53
N ALA A 439 17.34 11.51 -25.24
CA ALA A 439 17.47 11.59 -26.68
C ALA A 439 16.19 11.20 -27.45
N PRO A 440 15.39 10.20 -27.00
CA PRO A 440 14.14 9.88 -27.69
C PRO A 440 13.10 11.00 -27.53
N ASP A 441 12.46 11.42 -28.64
CA ASP A 441 11.43 12.47 -28.65
C ASP A 441 10.31 12.25 -27.62
N LYS A 442 9.92 10.98 -27.41
CA LYS A 442 8.88 10.59 -26.44
C LYS A 442 9.25 10.85 -24.97
N ARG A 443 10.53 11.10 -24.68
CA ARG A 443 11.05 11.43 -23.35
C ARG A 443 11.34 12.93 -23.20
N GLN A 444 11.22 13.71 -24.28
CA GLN A 444 11.34 15.16 -24.19
C GLN A 444 10.06 15.74 -23.59
N HIS A 445 10.22 16.50 -22.52
CA HIS A 445 9.12 17.17 -21.82
C HIS A 445 9.26 18.67 -21.97
N PHE A 446 8.13 19.36 -22.03
CA PHE A 446 8.05 20.80 -22.21
C PHE A 446 7.20 21.46 -21.13
N ILE A 447 7.37 22.76 -20.92
CA ILE A 447 6.57 23.57 -20.00
C ILE A 447 5.43 24.29 -20.76
N PRO A 448 4.16 24.13 -20.34
CA PRO A 448 3.70 23.46 -19.12
C PRO A 448 3.74 21.93 -19.22
N LEU A 449 4.07 21.28 -18.10
CA LEU A 449 4.18 19.83 -18.03
C LEU A 449 2.81 19.15 -18.20
N ALA A 450 2.67 18.33 -19.22
CA ALA A 450 1.45 17.55 -19.46
C ALA A 450 1.41 16.31 -18.55
N LEU A 451 0.65 16.40 -17.46
CA LEU A 451 0.35 15.28 -16.56
C LEU A 451 -1.08 14.77 -16.82
N MET A 452 -1.28 13.44 -16.75
CA MET A 452 -2.62 12.86 -16.81
C MET A 452 -3.45 13.34 -15.60
N PRO A 453 -4.79 13.43 -15.70
CA PRO A 453 -5.62 13.96 -14.61
C PRO A 453 -5.39 13.27 -13.26
N TRP A 454 -5.22 11.94 -13.24
CA TRP A 454 -4.92 11.20 -12.02
C TRP A 454 -3.51 11.49 -11.47
N GLN A 455 -2.52 11.75 -12.34
CA GLN A 455 -1.18 12.15 -11.92
C GLN A 455 -1.20 13.54 -11.30
N GLN A 456 -1.97 14.47 -11.87
CA GLN A 456 -2.15 15.79 -11.29
C GLN A 456 -2.74 15.70 -9.89
N VAL A 457 -3.78 14.87 -9.68
CA VAL A 457 -4.36 14.65 -8.34
C VAL A 457 -3.34 14.05 -7.38
N MET A 458 -2.58 13.03 -7.80
CA MET A 458 -1.55 12.41 -6.96
C MET A 458 -0.40 13.36 -6.64
N MET A 459 -0.04 14.25 -7.57
CA MET A 459 1.07 15.20 -7.45
C MET A 459 0.63 16.55 -6.88
N GLU A 460 -0.66 16.74 -6.62
CA GLU A 460 -1.24 18.01 -6.17
C GLU A 460 -0.52 18.62 -4.96
N PRO A 461 -0.14 17.85 -3.92
CA PRO A 461 0.61 18.39 -2.78
C PRO A 461 2.01 18.92 -3.15
N TYR A 462 2.58 18.44 -4.26
CA TYR A 462 3.88 18.82 -4.79
C TYR A 462 3.81 19.87 -5.88
N LEU A 463 2.60 20.25 -6.31
CA LEU A 463 2.32 21.30 -7.28
C LEU A 463 1.86 22.61 -6.61
N ARG A 464 1.34 22.55 -5.39
CA ARG A 464 0.88 23.73 -4.65
C ARG A 464 2.02 24.72 -4.35
N SER A 465 1.89 25.94 -4.87
CA SER A 465 2.75 27.06 -4.52
C SER A 465 2.70 27.36 -3.02
N PRO A 466 3.79 27.84 -2.40
CA PRO A 466 3.75 28.40 -1.06
C PRO A 466 2.75 29.55 -0.96
N GLU A 467 2.16 29.73 0.22
CA GLU A 467 1.25 30.83 0.54
C GLU A 467 2.03 32.15 0.57
N LEU A 468 1.90 32.94 -0.50
CA LEU A 468 2.53 34.25 -0.66
C LEU A 468 1.48 35.27 -1.15
N PRO A 469 1.70 36.58 -0.92
CA PRO A 469 0.90 37.62 -1.54
C PRO A 469 0.87 37.47 -3.07
N GLU A 470 -0.30 37.70 -3.68
CA GLU A 470 -0.52 37.54 -5.11
C GLU A 470 0.50 38.31 -5.97
N THR A 471 0.89 39.52 -5.55
CA THR A 471 1.90 40.32 -6.25
C THR A 471 3.28 39.66 -6.29
N GLN A 472 3.66 38.99 -5.20
CA GLN A 472 4.93 38.26 -5.10
C GLN A 472 4.89 36.98 -5.94
N ILE A 473 3.75 36.30 -5.97
CA ILE A 473 3.53 35.11 -6.81
C ILE A 473 3.67 35.48 -8.29
N GLN A 474 3.06 36.58 -8.73
CA GLN A 474 3.13 37.05 -10.11
C GLN A 474 4.57 37.39 -10.52
N GLU A 475 5.33 38.07 -9.66
CA GLU A 475 6.73 38.38 -9.95
C GLU A 475 7.60 37.11 -10.05
N LEU A 476 7.43 36.17 -9.11
CA LEU A 476 8.15 34.89 -9.16
C LEU A 476 7.74 34.05 -10.38
N LEU A 477 6.48 34.13 -10.82
CA LEU A 477 6.00 33.46 -12.02
C LEU A 477 6.64 34.06 -13.28
N VAL A 478 6.72 35.39 -13.39
CA VAL A 478 7.43 36.06 -14.48
C VAL A 478 8.90 35.65 -14.49
N TYR A 479 9.54 35.64 -13.32
CA TYR A 479 10.92 35.18 -13.20
C TYR A 479 11.06 33.71 -13.65
N ALA A 480 10.20 32.81 -13.18
CA ALA A 480 10.21 31.40 -13.54
C ALA A 480 9.97 31.20 -15.06
N MET A 481 9.00 31.90 -15.64
CA MET A 481 8.67 31.82 -17.07
C MET A 481 9.82 32.32 -17.95
N SER A 482 10.63 33.27 -17.50
CA SER A 482 11.79 33.74 -18.26
C SER A 482 12.80 32.62 -18.54
N PHE A 483 12.97 31.66 -17.62
CA PHE A 483 13.79 30.47 -17.82
C PHE A 483 13.16 29.53 -18.86
N ALA A 484 11.86 29.31 -18.78
CA ALA A 484 11.16 28.47 -19.74
C ALA A 484 11.25 29.04 -21.16
N GLU A 485 11.06 30.35 -21.33
CA GLU A 485 11.09 31.00 -22.64
C GLU A 485 12.49 30.96 -23.27
N ARG A 486 13.55 31.27 -22.51
CA ARG A 486 14.92 31.30 -23.06
C ARG A 486 15.48 29.93 -23.40
N ASN A 487 14.94 28.85 -22.82
CA ASN A 487 15.34 27.47 -23.10
C ASN A 487 14.35 26.74 -24.04
N GLY A 488 13.55 27.48 -24.84
CA GLY A 488 12.60 26.86 -25.77
C GLY A 488 11.54 25.98 -25.10
N ARG A 489 11.27 26.22 -23.81
CA ARG A 489 10.37 25.49 -22.92
C ARG A 489 10.75 24.04 -22.66
N HIS A 490 11.97 23.61 -23.03
CA HIS A 490 12.46 22.28 -22.68
C HIS A 490 12.60 22.16 -21.15
N LEU A 491 11.95 21.14 -20.57
CA LEU A 491 11.85 20.98 -19.12
C LEU A 491 13.23 20.86 -18.47
N MET A 492 14.07 19.96 -18.96
CA MET A 492 15.36 19.67 -18.34
C MET A 492 16.32 20.86 -18.43
N ASP A 493 16.37 21.51 -19.60
CA ASP A 493 17.20 22.71 -19.81
C ASP A 493 16.74 23.86 -18.91
N THR A 494 15.42 24.07 -18.80
CA THR A 494 14.83 25.06 -17.89
C THR A 494 15.20 24.79 -16.42
N LEU A 495 15.09 23.55 -15.96
CA LEU A 495 15.41 23.18 -14.56
C LEU A 495 16.92 23.30 -14.28
N ASN A 496 17.77 22.83 -15.20
CA ASN A 496 19.22 22.98 -15.08
C ASN A 496 19.63 24.46 -15.02
N ASP A 497 18.98 25.29 -15.83
CA ASP A 497 19.26 26.71 -15.88
C ASP A 497 18.80 27.45 -14.61
N ILE A 498 17.65 27.07 -14.04
CA ILE A 498 17.24 27.53 -12.70
C ILE A 498 18.31 27.13 -11.67
N ASN A 499 18.76 25.88 -11.68
CA ASN A 499 19.76 25.36 -10.75
C ASN A 499 21.08 26.14 -10.81
N GLN A 500 21.60 26.34 -12.03
CA GLN A 500 22.84 27.08 -12.28
C GLN A 500 22.72 28.56 -11.94
N THR A 501 21.56 29.16 -12.23
CA THR A 501 21.32 30.58 -11.94
C THR A 501 21.26 30.82 -10.44
N ILE A 502 20.62 29.94 -9.66
CA ILE A 502 20.64 30.07 -8.19
C ILE A 502 22.07 29.93 -7.66
N TYR A 503 22.82 28.94 -8.14
CA TYR A 503 24.23 28.75 -7.73
C TYR A 503 25.13 29.96 -8.03
N ARG A 504 24.99 30.56 -9.21
CA ARG A 504 25.85 31.66 -9.66
C ARG A 504 25.45 33.01 -9.06
N ASP A 505 24.15 33.29 -9.00
CA ASP A 505 23.65 34.65 -8.75
C ASP A 505 23.23 34.88 -7.29
N PHE A 506 23.16 33.82 -6.46
CA PHE A 506 22.78 33.91 -5.06
C PHE A 506 23.96 33.59 -4.14
N ARG A 507 24.19 34.43 -3.15
CA ARG A 507 25.32 34.29 -2.22
C ARG A 507 24.93 33.46 -1.01
N TYR A 508 25.75 32.44 -0.71
CA TYR A 508 25.60 31.64 0.51
C TYR A 508 26.07 32.44 1.74
N VAL A 509 25.15 32.81 2.63
CA VAL A 509 25.44 33.63 3.82
C VAL A 509 24.80 33.01 5.07
N PRO A 510 25.56 32.26 5.90
CA PRO A 510 25.05 31.73 7.16
C PRO A 510 24.47 32.82 8.08
N GLY A 511 23.33 32.55 8.71
CA GLY A 511 22.68 33.47 9.65
C GLY A 511 21.96 34.67 9.01
N SER A 512 21.95 34.79 7.67
CA SER A 512 21.19 35.84 6.97
C SER A 512 19.68 35.61 6.96
N THR A 513 19.23 34.40 7.27
CA THR A 513 17.84 33.96 7.13
C THR A 513 17.29 33.33 8.41
N SER A 514 15.97 33.17 8.46
CA SER A 514 15.24 32.55 9.58
C SER A 514 14.16 31.61 9.05
N LEU A 515 13.48 30.88 9.94
CA LEU A 515 12.34 30.00 9.59
C LEU A 515 11.17 30.75 8.92
N LYS A 516 11.13 32.08 9.02
CA LYS A 516 10.11 32.94 8.37
C LYS A 516 10.55 33.46 7.00
N THR A 517 11.78 33.17 6.56
CA THR A 517 12.28 33.61 5.26
C THR A 517 11.49 32.91 4.16
N THR A 518 10.85 33.71 3.30
CA THR A 518 10.05 33.20 2.17
C THR A 518 10.91 33.08 0.90
N PRO A 519 10.50 32.28 -0.10
CA PRO A 519 11.13 32.25 -1.41
C PRO A 519 11.26 33.64 -2.05
N PHE A 520 10.26 34.50 -1.87
CA PHE A 520 10.30 35.87 -2.38
C PHE A 520 11.41 36.71 -1.71
N ASN A 521 11.60 36.57 -0.39
CA ASN A 521 12.68 37.28 0.31
C ASN A 521 14.05 36.89 -0.23
N VAL A 522 14.27 35.60 -0.49
CA VAL A 522 15.53 35.06 -1.05
C VAL A 522 15.72 35.55 -2.48
N TYR A 523 14.67 35.53 -3.30
CA TYR A 523 14.67 36.09 -4.64
C TYR A 523 15.02 37.60 -4.64
N ALA A 524 14.51 38.37 -3.67
CA ALA A 524 14.79 39.79 -3.57
C ALA A 524 16.20 40.10 -3.03
N SER A 525 16.64 39.40 -1.98
CA SER A 525 17.94 39.62 -1.33
C SER A 525 19.11 39.03 -2.12
N ARG A 526 18.87 37.96 -2.89
CA ARG A 526 19.90 37.11 -3.51
C ARG A 526 20.86 36.49 -2.49
N GLU A 527 20.41 36.30 -1.26
CA GLU A 527 21.20 35.76 -0.15
C GLU A 527 20.41 34.71 0.63
N GLY A 528 21.08 33.63 1.06
CA GLY A 528 20.46 32.58 1.86
C GLY A 528 21.39 31.41 2.16
N VAL A 529 20.82 30.31 2.67
CA VAL A 529 21.50 29.02 2.86
C VAL A 529 20.86 27.90 2.01
N CYS A 530 21.35 26.67 2.11
CA CYS A 530 20.89 25.54 1.29
C CYS A 530 19.37 25.30 1.38
N GLN A 531 18.79 25.48 2.56
CA GLN A 531 17.33 25.44 2.78
C GLN A 531 16.59 26.48 1.93
N ASP A 532 17.10 27.72 1.91
CA ASP A 532 16.47 28.85 1.23
C ASP A 532 16.51 28.68 -0.29
N PHE A 533 17.66 28.26 -0.82
CA PHE A 533 17.84 27.98 -2.24
C PHE A 533 16.95 26.83 -2.72
N SER A 534 16.84 25.77 -1.93
CA SER A 534 15.94 24.65 -2.22
C SER A 534 14.48 25.08 -2.23
N ASN A 535 14.04 25.88 -1.25
CA ASN A 535 12.68 26.39 -1.18
C ASN A 535 12.36 27.34 -2.35
N LEU A 536 13.31 28.20 -2.76
CA LEU A 536 13.15 29.04 -3.94
C LEU A 536 13.00 28.21 -5.21
N PHE A 537 13.87 27.22 -5.43
CA PHE A 537 13.78 26.35 -6.60
C PHE A 537 12.42 25.61 -6.61
N ILE A 538 12.01 25.00 -5.50
CA ILE A 538 10.69 24.34 -5.39
C ILE A 538 9.56 25.30 -5.76
N CYS A 539 9.61 26.55 -5.29
CA CYS A 539 8.61 27.56 -5.63
C CYS A 539 8.57 27.84 -7.14
N LEU A 540 9.73 28.09 -7.76
CA LEU A 540 9.81 28.36 -9.20
C LEU A 540 9.32 27.17 -10.04
N ALA A 541 9.73 25.95 -9.70
CA ALA A 541 9.30 24.74 -10.39
C ALA A 541 7.78 24.54 -10.32
N ARG A 542 7.18 24.77 -9.14
CA ARG A 542 5.73 24.66 -8.93
C ARG A 542 4.94 25.71 -9.69
N LEU A 543 5.45 26.94 -9.77
CA LEU A 543 4.84 28.01 -10.58
C LEU A 543 4.85 27.67 -12.08
N LEU A 544 5.81 26.87 -12.54
CA LEU A 544 5.87 26.32 -13.89
C LEU A 544 4.99 25.07 -14.09
N GLY A 545 4.25 24.63 -13.06
CA GLY A 545 3.42 23.44 -13.10
C GLY A 545 4.20 22.13 -13.00
N VAL A 546 5.41 22.16 -12.45
CA VAL A 546 6.29 20.99 -12.30
C VAL A 546 6.27 20.51 -10.84
N PRO A 547 5.95 19.24 -10.57
CA PRO A 547 5.94 18.73 -9.19
C PRO A 547 7.34 18.73 -8.59
N ALA A 548 7.47 19.34 -7.42
CA ALA A 548 8.73 19.49 -6.72
C ALA A 548 8.55 19.16 -5.24
N ARG A 549 9.56 18.53 -4.62
CA ARG A 549 9.58 18.22 -3.20
C ARG A 549 10.92 18.60 -2.57
N TYR A 550 10.87 18.88 -1.27
CA TYR A 550 12.04 19.20 -0.47
C TYR A 550 12.70 17.92 0.02
N ARG A 551 14.03 17.86 -0.01
CA ARG A 551 14.80 16.76 0.57
C ARG A 551 15.91 17.31 1.47
N VAL A 552 16.11 16.63 2.60
CA VAL A 552 17.25 16.81 3.49
C VAL A 552 18.09 15.53 3.55
N GLY A 553 19.37 15.70 3.81
CA GLY A 553 20.30 14.61 4.00
C GLY A 553 21.72 15.07 4.26
N TYR A 554 22.68 14.30 3.80
CA TYR A 554 24.11 14.56 3.98
C TYR A 554 24.82 14.55 2.64
N VAL A 555 25.83 15.40 2.49
CA VAL A 555 26.65 15.47 1.28
C VAL A 555 28.10 15.16 1.61
N PHE A 556 28.68 14.26 0.82
CA PHE A 556 30.09 14.00 0.86
C PHE A 556 30.84 15.09 0.11
N THR A 557 31.31 16.11 0.84
CA THR A 557 32.25 17.07 0.28
C THR A 557 33.66 16.51 0.41
N GLY A 558 34.03 15.60 -0.49
CA GLY A 558 35.42 15.09 -0.59
C GLY A 558 36.43 16.21 -0.89
N ALA A 559 37.69 15.86 -1.13
CA ALA A 559 38.77 16.84 -1.36
C ALA A 559 38.52 17.85 -2.50
N ASN A 560 37.63 17.52 -3.44
CA ASN A 560 37.35 18.30 -4.67
C ASN A 560 36.16 19.26 -4.58
N TYR A 561 35.46 19.34 -3.45
CA TYR A 561 34.38 20.32 -3.28
C TYR A 561 34.95 21.66 -2.79
N GLU A 562 34.65 22.75 -3.51
CA GLU A 562 35.07 24.10 -3.11
C GLU A 562 34.42 24.54 -1.79
N ASN A 563 33.21 24.05 -1.51
CA ASN A 563 32.41 24.48 -0.35
C ASN A 563 32.36 23.41 0.76
N LYS A 564 33.49 23.21 1.44
CA LYS A 564 33.62 22.23 2.54
C LYS A 564 32.78 22.54 3.78
N MET A 565 32.28 23.78 3.96
CA MET A 565 31.42 24.12 5.11
C MET A 565 30.10 23.34 5.13
N GLN A 566 29.71 22.72 4.01
CA GLN A 566 28.46 21.97 3.90
C GLN A 566 28.52 20.55 4.48
N SER A 567 29.72 19.96 4.71
CA SER A 567 29.82 18.62 5.33
C SER A 567 29.53 18.62 6.83
N ASP A 568 29.60 19.77 7.48
CA ASP A 568 29.57 19.86 8.94
C ASP A 568 28.14 19.84 9.51
N ALA A 569 27.12 19.89 8.64
CA ALA A 569 25.71 19.90 8.99
C ALA A 569 24.85 19.14 7.97
N SER A 570 23.55 19.03 8.24
CA SER A 570 22.58 18.52 7.27
C SER A 570 22.47 19.45 6.06
N HIS A 571 22.38 18.87 4.86
CA HIS A 571 22.21 19.60 3.60
C HIS A 571 20.79 19.44 3.06
N ALA A 572 20.34 20.44 2.29
CA ALA A 572 19.04 20.44 1.67
C ALA A 572 19.14 20.66 0.15
N TRP A 573 18.28 19.95 -0.58
CA TRP A 573 18.15 20.07 -2.03
C TRP A 573 16.70 19.85 -2.47
N VAL A 574 16.43 20.04 -3.76
CA VAL A 574 15.11 19.83 -4.36
C VAL A 574 15.10 18.55 -5.17
N GLU A 575 13.98 17.82 -5.11
CA GLU A 575 13.70 16.75 -6.06
C GLU A 575 12.51 17.12 -6.95
N ILE A 576 12.68 16.93 -8.26
CA ILE A 576 11.67 17.21 -9.28
C ILE A 576 11.15 15.91 -9.87
N TYR A 577 9.83 15.76 -9.99
CA TYR A 577 9.24 14.60 -10.64
C TYR A 577 9.22 14.80 -12.16
N ILE A 578 9.99 13.99 -12.87
CA ILE A 578 10.04 13.97 -14.34
C ILE A 578 9.34 12.70 -14.82
N PRO A 579 8.32 12.78 -15.71
CA PRO A 579 7.64 11.59 -16.19
C PRO A 579 8.61 10.60 -16.86
N TYR A 580 8.37 9.30 -16.64
CA TYR A 580 9.25 8.17 -17.03
C TYR A 580 10.58 8.05 -16.28
N LEU A 581 11.11 9.15 -15.74
CA LEU A 581 12.35 9.17 -14.99
C LEU A 581 12.12 9.01 -13.47
N GLY A 582 11.02 9.56 -12.95
CA GLY A 582 10.73 9.67 -11.53
C GLY A 582 11.38 10.91 -10.91
N TRP A 583 11.63 10.86 -9.59
CA TRP A 583 12.25 11.97 -8.87
C TRP A 583 13.73 12.14 -9.24
N ARG A 584 14.15 13.37 -9.55
CA ARG A 584 15.54 13.77 -9.81
C ARG A 584 15.94 14.90 -8.89
N GLY A 585 17.07 14.73 -8.20
CA GLY A 585 17.58 15.73 -7.29
C GLY A 585 18.42 16.79 -8.01
N PHE A 586 18.18 18.05 -7.67
CA PHE A 586 18.99 19.20 -8.07
C PHE A 586 19.46 19.91 -6.81
N ASP A 587 20.75 20.21 -6.75
CA ASP A 587 21.38 20.92 -5.64
C ASP A 587 21.74 22.35 -6.07
N PRO A 588 20.86 23.34 -5.81
CA PRO A 588 21.09 24.73 -6.22
C PRO A 588 22.20 25.41 -5.44
N THR A 589 22.61 24.83 -4.30
CA THR A 589 23.71 25.37 -3.49
C THR A 589 25.07 25.08 -4.14
N ASN A 590 25.16 23.97 -4.88
CA ASN A 590 26.38 23.51 -5.52
C ASN A 590 26.29 23.55 -7.06
N GLY A 591 25.14 23.89 -7.63
CA GLY A 591 24.93 23.94 -9.08
C GLY A 591 25.06 22.58 -9.75
N ILE A 592 24.81 21.47 -9.04
CA ILE A 592 24.97 20.11 -9.57
C ILE A 592 23.66 19.33 -9.50
N LEU A 593 23.59 18.25 -10.28
CA LEU A 593 22.60 17.20 -10.06
C LEU A 593 23.03 16.35 -8.87
N VAL A 594 22.06 15.82 -8.15
CA VAL A 594 22.26 14.92 -7.02
C VAL A 594 22.76 13.57 -7.54
N THR A 595 23.85 13.08 -6.98
CA THR A 595 24.50 11.83 -7.41
C THR A 595 24.81 10.93 -6.21
N GLN A 596 25.86 10.11 -6.31
CA GLN A 596 26.27 9.19 -5.26
C GLN A 596 26.84 9.89 -4.02
N ASP A 597 27.18 11.18 -4.11
CA ASP A 597 27.68 11.97 -2.99
C ASP A 597 26.59 12.39 -1.98
N HIS A 598 25.31 12.17 -2.29
CA HIS A 598 24.19 12.64 -1.48
C HIS A 598 23.46 11.48 -0.78
N VAL A 599 23.56 11.39 0.54
CA VAL A 599 22.78 10.46 1.37
C VAL A 599 21.43 11.08 1.70
N ARG A 600 20.35 10.43 1.26
CA ARG A 600 18.97 10.89 1.44
C ARG A 600 18.44 10.49 2.82
N VAL A 601 17.95 11.48 3.58
CA VAL A 601 17.37 11.26 4.91
C VAL A 601 15.86 11.43 4.90
N ALA A 602 15.33 12.66 4.85
CA ALA A 602 13.89 12.92 4.84
C ALA A 602 13.42 13.83 3.69
N CYS A 603 12.15 13.74 3.30
CA CYS A 603 11.50 14.62 2.31
C CYS A 603 10.14 15.06 2.78
N GLY A 604 9.66 16.11 2.14
CA GLY A 604 8.27 16.49 2.21
C GLY A 604 7.97 17.59 1.22
N ARG A 605 6.83 18.25 1.38
CA ARG A 605 6.43 19.32 0.46
C ARG A 605 7.28 20.57 0.68
N ASN A 606 7.74 20.80 1.90
CA ASN A 606 8.59 21.93 2.28
C ASN A 606 9.48 21.52 3.45
N TYR A 607 10.24 22.47 3.98
CA TYR A 607 11.17 22.21 5.08
C TYR A 607 10.48 21.67 6.35
N LEU A 608 9.23 22.07 6.65
CA LEU A 608 8.52 21.66 7.89
C LEU A 608 8.26 20.16 7.91
N ASP A 609 7.90 19.60 6.76
CA ASP A 609 7.61 18.17 6.62
C ASP A 609 8.90 17.30 6.75
N ALA A 610 10.07 17.86 6.42
CA ALA A 610 11.34 17.15 6.33
C ALA A 610 12.36 17.54 7.42
N THR A 611 11.99 18.36 8.40
CA THR A 611 12.96 18.90 9.37
C THR A 611 13.63 17.75 10.15
N PRO A 612 14.99 17.65 10.17
CA PRO A 612 15.71 16.54 10.81
C PRO A 612 15.42 16.39 12.31
N THR A 613 15.28 17.52 13.01
CA THR A 613 15.00 17.59 14.44
C THR A 613 13.97 18.69 14.67
N SER A 614 12.82 18.36 15.25
CA SER A 614 11.83 19.35 15.70
C SER A 614 11.33 18.97 17.08
N GLY A 615 10.97 19.93 17.92
CA GLY A 615 10.47 19.61 19.26
C GLY A 615 9.79 20.79 19.93
N THR A 616 9.00 20.49 20.94
CA THR A 616 8.32 21.46 21.79
C THR A 616 8.75 21.24 23.23
N ILE A 617 9.19 22.32 23.87
CA ILE A 617 9.47 22.36 25.31
C ILE A 617 8.22 22.90 25.99
N TYR A 618 7.61 22.10 26.88
CA TYR A 618 6.38 22.49 27.57
C TYR A 618 6.65 23.20 28.89
N ARG A 619 7.73 22.81 29.58
CA ARG A 619 8.05 23.35 30.91
C ARG A 619 9.55 23.36 31.17
N GLY A 620 10.01 24.45 31.78
CA GLY A 620 11.43 24.71 31.96
C GLY A 620 12.08 25.15 30.66
N GLY A 621 13.38 24.96 30.57
CA GLY A 621 14.17 25.51 29.47
C GLY A 621 14.40 27.02 29.61
N GLY A 622 15.20 27.54 28.70
CA GLY A 622 15.65 28.93 28.70
C GLY A 622 16.38 29.20 27.40
N LYS A 623 17.42 30.04 27.41
CA LYS A 623 18.28 30.13 26.23
C LYS A 623 18.87 28.76 25.91
N GLU A 624 18.80 28.39 24.65
CA GLU A 624 19.39 27.17 24.13
C GLU A 624 20.65 27.48 23.32
N THR A 625 21.63 26.58 23.40
CA THR A 625 22.77 26.56 22.50
C THR A 625 22.75 25.24 21.76
N LEU A 626 22.84 25.31 20.44
CA LEU A 626 22.81 24.17 19.53
C LEU A 626 24.20 23.96 18.96
N ARG A 627 24.67 22.71 18.98
CA ARG A 627 25.85 22.28 18.25
C ARG A 627 25.49 21.08 17.39
N VAL A 628 25.69 21.19 16.08
CA VAL A 628 25.51 20.09 15.13
C VAL A 628 26.88 19.70 14.60
N GLN A 629 27.12 18.41 14.50
CA GLN A 629 28.30 17.84 13.87
C GLN A 629 27.87 16.68 13.00
N VAL A 630 28.22 16.75 11.72
CA VAL A 630 28.07 15.64 10.78
C VAL A 630 29.45 15.19 10.33
N THR A 631 29.63 13.89 10.19
CA THR A 631 30.84 13.30 9.62
C THR A 631 30.43 12.20 8.67
N MET A 632 30.93 12.26 7.44
CA MET A 632 30.62 11.30 6.39
C MET A 632 31.93 10.78 5.83
N ASN A 633 32.21 9.50 6.09
CA ASN A 633 33.42 8.84 5.63
C ASN A 633 33.06 7.82 4.56
N GLU A 634 33.76 7.88 3.42
CA GLU A 634 33.68 6.83 2.42
C GLU A 634 34.46 5.60 2.93
N VAL A 635 33.79 4.45 2.95
CA VAL A 635 34.37 3.17 3.32
C VAL A 635 34.82 2.51 2.03
N PHE A 636 36.12 2.59 1.76
CA PHE A 636 36.75 1.87 0.65
C PHE A 636 36.85 0.38 1.00
N ASN A 637 36.43 -0.47 0.08
CA ASN A 637 36.65 -1.91 0.15
C ASN A 637 38.06 -2.26 -0.33
#